data_AF-A4BJS6-F1
#
_entry.id   AF-A4BJS6-F1
#
_cell.length_a   1.000
_cell.length_b   1.000
_cell.length_c   1.000
_cell.angle_alpha   90.00
_cell.angle_beta   90.00
_cell.angle_gamma   90.00
#
_symmetry.space_group_name_H-M   'P 1'
#
loop_
_entity.id
_entity.type
_entity.pdbx_description
1 polymer ?
#
loop_
_entity_poly.entity_id
_entity_poly.type
_entity_poly.pdbx_seq_one_letter_code
_entity_poly.pdbx_strand_id
1 'polypeptide(L)' 'MLAKLVQAGMNVMRLNFSHGDYDEHGARIQNIREVSKELGKKVAVLLDTKGPEIRTMSLEDGDVLLEARPN' A
#
# COMPACT_ATOMS: atom_id res chain seq x y z
N MET A 1 -6.89 -10.90 8.28
CA MET A 1 -5.53 -10.93 7.66
C MET A 1 -4.49 -10.21 8.52
N LEU A 2 -4.72 -8.94 8.92
CA LEU A 2 -3.75 -8.14 9.69
C LEU A 2 -3.20 -8.83 10.95
N ALA A 3 -4.06 -9.43 11.78
CA ALA A 3 -3.64 -10.17 12.96
C ALA A 3 -2.63 -11.31 12.64
N LYS A 4 -2.83 -12.03 11.54
CA LYS A 4 -1.91 -13.07 11.08
C LYS A 4 -0.54 -12.49 10.70
N LEU A 5 -0.51 -11.34 10.03
CA LEU A 5 0.73 -10.66 9.68
C LEU A 5 1.50 -10.17 10.92
N VAL A 6 0.80 -9.60 11.90
CA VAL A 6 1.40 -9.17 13.18
C VAL A 6 1.90 -10.36 13.99
N GLN A 7 1.18 -11.48 13.98
CA GLN A 7 1.62 -12.73 14.59
C GLN A 7 2.88 -13.28 13.90
N ALA A 8 2.91 -13.25 12.56
CA ALA A 8 4.04 -13.68 11.73
C ALA A 8 5.26 -12.75 11.78
N GLY A 9 5.17 -11.56 12.40
CA GLY A 9 6.31 -10.70 12.66
C GLY A 9 6.27 -9.31 12.02
N MET A 10 5.13 -8.86 11.47
CA MET A 10 5.01 -7.51 10.93
C MET A 10 5.20 -6.43 12.03
N ASN A 11 6.24 -5.60 11.90
CA ASN A 11 6.53 -4.50 12.83
C ASN A 11 6.04 -3.13 12.34
N VAL A 12 5.90 -2.94 11.02
CA VAL A 12 5.52 -1.68 10.40
C VAL A 12 4.45 -1.95 9.33
N MET A 13 3.35 -1.23 9.38
CA MET A 13 2.35 -1.20 8.31
C MET A 13 2.58 0.04 7.45
N ARG A 14 2.97 -0.15 6.18
CA ARG A 14 3.13 0.92 5.20
C ARG A 14 1.80 1.25 4.53
N LEU A 15 1.40 2.52 4.57
CA LEU A 15 0.28 3.06 3.82
C LEU A 15 0.82 3.86 2.64
N ASN A 16 0.64 3.35 1.43
CA ASN A 16 1.06 4.03 0.21
C ASN A 16 -0.03 5.01 -0.24
N PHE A 17 0.25 6.31 -0.19
CA PHE A 17 -0.69 7.37 -0.56
C PHE A 17 -0.78 7.60 -2.08
N SER A 18 -0.03 6.85 -2.89
CA SER A 18 -0.24 6.82 -4.34
C SER A 18 -1.57 6.18 -4.74
N HIS A 19 -2.20 5.45 -3.82
CA HIS A 19 -3.45 4.72 -4.01
C HIS A 19 -4.35 4.84 -2.77
N GLY A 20 -5.66 4.67 -2.97
CA GLY A 20 -6.66 4.74 -1.91
C GLY A 20 -7.02 6.17 -1.51
N ASP A 21 -8.19 6.33 -0.90
CA ASP A 21 -8.67 7.59 -0.35
C ASP A 21 -8.39 7.71 1.16
N TYR A 22 -8.74 8.87 1.73
CA TYR A 22 -8.52 9.14 3.16
C TYR A 22 -9.32 8.20 4.07
N ASP A 23 -10.53 7.81 3.66
CA ASP A 23 -11.41 6.95 4.46
C ASP A 23 -10.86 5.53 4.54
N GLU A 24 -10.37 5.00 3.42
CA GLU A 24 -9.73 3.70 3.35
C GLU A 24 -8.46 3.65 4.22
N HIS A 25 -7.60 4.66 4.13
CA HIS A 25 -6.41 4.74 4.97
C HIS A 25 -6.78 4.89 6.45
N GLY A 26 -7.81 5.68 6.78
CA GLY A 26 -8.33 5.83 8.14
C GLY A 26 -8.79 4.50 8.74
N ALA A 27 -9.58 3.73 7.99
CA ALA A 27 -10.05 2.41 8.40
C ALA A 27 -8.87 1.44 8.63
N ARG A 28 -7.85 1.45 7.76
CA ARG A 28 -6.64 0.62 7.94
C ARG A 28 -5.88 0.99 9.22
N ILE A 29 -5.76 2.27 9.53
CA ILE A 29 -5.11 2.76 10.76
C ILE A 29 -5.87 2.28 12.00
N GLN A 30 -7.20 2.41 12.01
CA GLN A 30 -8.02 1.93 13.13
C GLN A 30 -7.84 0.42 13.35
N ASN A 31 -7.97 -0.36 12.27
CA ASN A 31 -7.84 -1.81 12.31
C ASN A 31 -6.47 -2.27 12.85
N ILE A 32 -5.36 -1.65 12.43
CA ILE A 32 -4.04 -2.06 12.94
C ILE A 32 -3.84 -1.67 14.41
N ARG A 33 -4.48 -0.60 14.89
CA ARG A 33 -4.43 -0.18 16.30
C ARG A 33 -5.21 -1.14 17.19
N GLU A 34 -6.37 -1.59 16.75
CA GLU A 34 -7.16 -2.63 17.43
C GLU A 34 -6.35 -3.93 17.51
N VAL A 35 -5.84 -4.43 16.37
CA VAL A 35 -5.02 -5.65 16.32
C VAL A 35 -3.76 -5.54 17.20
N SER A 36 -3.09 -4.38 17.19
CA SER A 36 -1.92 -4.12 18.02
C SER A 36 -2.25 -4.20 19.51
N LYS A 37 -3.40 -3.67 19.92
CA LYS A 37 -3.91 -3.72 21.30
C LYS A 37 -4.30 -5.13 21.71
N GLU A 38 -5.04 -5.84 20.87
CA GLU A 38 -5.49 -7.22 21.13
C GLU A 38 -4.32 -8.21 21.27
N LEU A 39 -3.30 -8.08 20.42
CA LEU A 39 -2.15 -8.99 20.41
C LEU A 39 -1.02 -8.56 21.36
N GLY A 40 -1.13 -7.39 22.01
CA GLY A 40 -0.08 -6.83 22.86
C GLY A 40 1.24 -6.54 22.12
N LYS A 41 1.19 -6.38 20.79
CA LYS A 41 2.36 -6.19 19.92
C LYS A 41 2.41 -4.76 19.40
N LYS A 42 3.57 -4.11 19.48
CA LYS A 42 3.77 -2.77 18.91
C LYS A 42 3.93 -2.86 17.40
N VAL A 43 3.06 -2.15 16.68
CA VAL A 43 3.14 -2.02 15.21
C VAL A 43 3.13 -0.54 14.85
N ALA A 44 4.18 -0.09 14.18
CA ALA A 44 4.27 1.28 13.66
C ALA A 44 3.43 1.43 12.38
N VAL A 45 3.02 2.66 12.10
CA VAL A 45 2.37 3.01 10.83
C VAL A 45 3.31 3.95 10.10
N LEU A 46 3.67 3.59 8.86
CA LEU A 46 4.51 4.41 7.98
C LEU A 46 3.63 4.99 6.89
N LEU A 47 3.61 6.31 6.81
CA LEU A 47 2.96 7.05 5.73
C LEU A 47 3.97 7.26 4.61
N ASP A 48 3.66 6.70 3.45
CA ASP A 48 4.50 6.80 2.27
C ASP A 48 3.85 7.76 1.26
N THR A 49 4.49 8.93 1.10
CA THR A 49 3.98 10.00 0.25
C THR A 49 4.34 9.73 -1.20
N LYS A 50 3.44 10.14 -2.11
CA LYS A 50 3.56 9.85 -3.54
C LYS A 50 4.83 10.42 -4.19
N GLY A 51 5.29 11.61 -3.77
CA GLY A 51 6.40 12.32 -4.38
C GLY A 51 6.11 12.77 -5.84
N PRO A 52 7.08 13.40 -6.52
CA PRO A 52 6.99 13.66 -7.95
C PRO A 52 7.06 12.36 -8.75
N GLU A 53 6.14 12.17 -9.70
CA GLU A 53 6.08 10.96 -10.54
C GLU A 53 6.00 11.28 -12.03
N ILE A 54 6.57 10.39 -12.84
CA ILE A 54 6.40 10.38 -14.30
C ILE A 54 5.58 9.13 -14.64
N ARG A 55 4.39 9.31 -15.22
CA ARG A 55 3.49 8.22 -15.63
C ARG A 55 2.99 8.46 -17.05
N THR A 56 2.77 7.37 -17.79
CA THR A 56 1.99 7.41 -19.03
C THR A 56 0.52 7.64 -18.70
N MET A 57 -0.21 8.29 -19.63
CA MET A 57 -1.66 8.39 -19.52
C MET A 57 -2.32 7.05 -19.85
N SER A 58 -3.63 6.93 -19.62
CA SER A 58 -4.42 5.81 -20.12
C SER A 58 -4.28 5.73 -21.64
N LEU A 59 -3.99 4.53 -22.13
CA LEU A 59 -3.95 4.22 -23.55
C LEU A 59 -5.37 3.86 -24.02
N GLU A 60 -5.71 4.22 -25.25
CA GLU A 60 -7.06 4.04 -25.82
C GLU A 60 -7.51 2.57 -25.79
N ASP A 61 -6.61 1.65 -26.13
CA ASP A 61 -6.87 0.21 -26.19
C ASP A 61 -6.39 -0.57 -24.94
N GLY A 62 -6.04 0.13 -23.85
CA GLY A 62 -5.48 -0.49 -22.66
C GLY A 62 -4.00 -0.87 -22.82
N ASP A 63 -3.64 -2.13 -22.61
CA ASP A 63 -2.23 -2.53 -22.60
C ASP A 63 -1.64 -2.63 -24.03
N VAL A 64 -0.40 -2.16 -24.21
CA VAL A 64 0.33 -2.22 -25.50
C VAL A 64 1.62 -3.01 -25.34
N LEU A 65 1.89 -3.92 -26.28
CA LEU A 65 3.15 -4.64 -26.40
C LEU A 65 4.14 -3.80 -27.23
N LEU A 66 5.36 -3.63 -26.70
CA LEU A 66 6.46 -2.99 -27.43
C LEU A 66 7.39 -4.08 -27.98
N GLU A 67 7.58 -4.12 -29.29
CA GLU A 67 8.56 -4.99 -29.94
C GLU A 67 9.84 -4.22 -30.24
N ALA A 68 10.99 -4.83 -29.95
CA ALA A 68 12.28 -4.27 -30.36
C ALA A 68 12.41 -4.32 -31.89
N ARG A 69 12.95 -3.27 -32.50
CA ARG A 69 13.27 -3.30 -33.94
C ARG A 69 14.28 -4.43 -34.22
N PRO A 70 14.01 -5.33 -35.17
CA PRO A 70 15.03 -6.25 -35.64
C PRO A 70 16.15 -5.48 -36.37
N ASN A 71 17.39 -5.93 -36.16
CA ASN A 71 18.60 -5.39 -36.79
C ASN A 71 18.59 -5.55 -38.32
#